data_AF-A0A923XBX4-F1
#
_entry.id   AF-A0A923XBX4-F1
#
_cell.length_a   1.000
_cell.length_b   1.000
_cell.length_c   1.000
_cell.angle_alpha   90.00
_cell.angle_beta   90.00
_cell.angle_gamma   90.00
#
_symmetry.space_group_name_H-M   'P 1'
#
loop_
_entity.id
_entity.type
_entity.pdbx_description
1 polymer ?
#
loop_
_entity_poly.entity_id
_entity_poly.type
_entity_poly.pdbx_seq_one_letter_code
_entity_poly.pdbx_strand_id
1 'polypeptide(L)'
;MNKSTQTLTIIIFFFSVTLLAQGKDSPKKDSRIKEEMTTVEFEAVKNSCGSSVEGTTREGFSSETTSGALPCPKAIQTCTGGQWVGPKLYYTCANDTKSCGPTPHGDVVNGFRHATASKGKPCEPAFKTCLNGAWVGPEVIPSCAEAP
;
A
#
# COMPACT_ATOMS: atom_id res chain seq x y z
N MET A 1 -32.91 21.77 17.34
CA MET A 1 -34.03 20.90 16.92
C MET A 1 -34.21 21.06 15.42
N ASN A 2 -33.77 20.09 14.63
CA ASN A 2 -34.21 19.98 13.23
C ASN A 2 -34.12 18.51 12.82
N LYS A 3 -35.26 17.82 12.78
CA LYS A 3 -35.39 16.45 12.30
C LYS A 3 -35.61 16.54 10.78
N SER A 4 -34.57 16.24 10.01
CA SER A 4 -34.70 16.06 8.56
C SER A 4 -35.03 14.59 8.28
N THR A 5 -36.30 14.30 8.09
CA THR A 5 -36.81 13.00 7.65
C THR A 5 -36.43 12.80 6.19
N GLN A 6 -35.44 11.94 5.90
CA GLN A 6 -35.18 11.50 4.53
C GLN A 6 -35.95 10.19 4.27
N THR A 7 -36.97 10.29 3.43
CA THR A 7 -37.72 9.17 2.87
C THR A 7 -36.83 8.43 1.89
N LEU A 8 -36.32 7.26 2.29
CA LEU A 8 -35.51 6.39 1.44
C LEU A 8 -36.43 5.57 0.54
N THR A 9 -36.49 5.90 -0.74
CA THR A 9 -37.20 5.12 -1.76
C THR A 9 -36.45 3.82 -2.02
N ILE A 10 -36.96 2.70 -1.49
CA ILE A 10 -36.42 1.35 -1.72
C ILE A 10 -36.93 0.85 -3.07
N ILE A 11 -36.06 0.82 -4.07
CA ILE A 11 -36.32 0.19 -5.38
C ILE A 11 -36.20 -1.32 -5.18
N ILE A 12 -37.34 -2.00 -5.01
CA ILE A 12 -37.42 -3.46 -4.93
C ILE A 12 -37.28 -4.00 -6.36
N PHE A 13 -36.12 -4.54 -6.70
CA PHE A 13 -35.94 -5.35 -7.90
C PHE A 13 -36.70 -6.67 -7.74
N PHE A 14 -37.88 -6.76 -8.37
CA PHE A 14 -38.60 -8.02 -8.55
C PHE A 14 -37.76 -8.93 -9.48
N PHE A 15 -36.96 -9.82 -8.90
CA PHE A 15 -36.46 -10.98 -9.63
C PHE A 15 -37.64 -11.93 -9.84
N SER A 16 -38.24 -11.87 -11.03
CA SER A 16 -39.19 -12.87 -11.51
C SER A 16 -38.47 -14.21 -11.69
N VAL A 17 -38.56 -15.09 -10.70
CA VAL A 17 -38.19 -16.50 -10.87
C VAL A 17 -39.33 -17.18 -11.64
N THR A 18 -39.14 -17.36 -12.95
CA THR A 18 -40.04 -18.16 -13.78
C THR A 18 -39.83 -19.63 -13.46
N LEU A 19 -40.66 -20.17 -12.56
CA LEU A 19 -40.73 -21.61 -12.27
C LEU A 19 -41.49 -22.29 -13.42
N LEU A 20 -40.77 -22.98 -14.31
CA LEU A 20 -41.36 -23.87 -15.32
C LEU A 20 -41.91 -25.11 -14.62
N ALA A 21 -43.23 -25.16 -14.47
CA ALA A 21 -43.97 -26.33 -14.03
C ALA A 21 -44.21 -27.29 -15.21
N GLN A 22 -43.69 -28.52 -15.11
CA GLN A 22 -44.22 -29.68 -15.83
C GLN A 22 -44.25 -30.88 -14.88
N GLY A 23 -45.41 -31.52 -14.73
CA GLY A 23 -45.53 -32.82 -14.07
C GLY A 23 -46.87 -33.03 -13.36
N LYS A 24 -47.73 -33.83 -13.98
CA LYS A 24 -49.03 -34.29 -13.50
C LYS A 24 -48.91 -35.14 -12.23
N ASP A 25 -49.83 -34.92 -11.28
CA ASP A 25 -50.66 -35.90 -10.55
C ASP A 25 -51.02 -35.41 -9.12
N SER A 26 -52.32 -35.37 -8.83
CA SER A 26 -52.94 -35.06 -7.52
C SER A 26 -52.97 -36.31 -6.61
N PRO A 27 -53.43 -36.24 -5.34
CA PRO A 27 -53.15 -35.27 -4.29
C PRO A 27 -52.69 -35.98 -2.98
N LYS A 28 -51.81 -35.35 -2.19
CA LYS A 28 -51.69 -35.71 -0.76
C LYS A 28 -51.57 -34.45 0.10
N LYS A 29 -52.58 -34.31 0.94
CA LYS A 29 -52.77 -33.36 2.02
C LYS A 29 -51.66 -33.54 3.06
N ASP A 30 -50.72 -32.61 3.15
CA ASP A 30 -50.05 -32.31 4.41
C ASP A 30 -49.64 -30.83 4.46
N SER A 31 -50.34 -30.11 5.32
CA SER A 31 -50.11 -28.71 5.62
C SER A 31 -48.89 -28.60 6.52
N ARG A 32 -47.75 -28.20 5.96
CA ARG A 32 -46.72 -27.50 6.71
C ARG A 32 -45.73 -26.80 5.78
N ILE A 33 -46.17 -25.70 5.18
CA ILE A 33 -45.23 -24.68 4.72
C ILE A 33 -44.70 -24.03 6.00
N LYS A 34 -43.56 -24.53 6.49
CA LYS A 34 -42.73 -23.76 7.40
C LYS A 34 -42.16 -22.63 6.54
N GLU A 35 -42.71 -21.44 6.71
CA GLU A 35 -42.03 -20.21 6.31
C GLU A 35 -40.76 -20.14 7.16
N GLU A 36 -39.67 -20.67 6.63
CA GLU A 36 -38.35 -20.44 7.17
C GLU A 36 -38.03 -18.98 6.86
N MET A 37 -38.43 -18.11 7.78
CA MET A 37 -38.11 -16.70 7.78
C MET A 37 -36.58 -16.61 7.93
N THR A 38 -35.88 -16.61 6.80
CA THR A 38 -34.44 -16.37 6.76
C THR A 38 -34.21 -14.97 7.27
N THR A 39 -33.84 -14.86 8.55
CA THR A 39 -33.34 -13.62 9.14
C THR A 39 -32.13 -13.21 8.33
N VAL A 40 -32.31 -12.22 7.45
CA VAL A 40 -31.21 -11.48 6.85
C VAL A 40 -30.62 -10.68 8.00
N GLU A 41 -29.59 -11.21 8.64
CA GLU A 41 -28.73 -10.43 9.52
C GLU A 41 -28.11 -9.32 8.66
N PHE A 42 -28.71 -8.13 8.74
CA PHE A 42 -28.02 -6.91 8.37
C PHE A 42 -26.89 -6.76 9.38
N GLU A 43 -25.72 -7.32 9.06
CA GLU A 43 -24.50 -6.97 9.77
C GLU A 43 -24.41 -5.45 9.76
N ALA A 44 -24.58 -4.83 10.93
CA ALA A 44 -24.43 -3.40 11.09
C ALA A 44 -23.09 -3.04 10.45
N VAL A 45 -23.12 -2.19 9.41
CA VAL A 45 -21.92 -1.69 8.74
C VAL A 45 -21.03 -1.14 9.85
N LYS A 46 -20.01 -1.92 10.25
CA LYS A 46 -19.11 -1.53 11.32
C LYS A 46 -18.42 -0.26 10.83
N ASN A 47 -18.76 0.86 11.46
CA ASN A 47 -18.18 2.15 11.16
C ASN A 47 -16.67 2.05 11.37
N SER A 48 -15.91 1.91 10.29
CA SER A 48 -14.48 1.59 10.34
C SER A 48 -13.63 2.81 10.69
N CYS A 49 -14.20 4.02 10.57
CA CYS A 49 -13.65 5.25 11.10
C CYS A 49 -14.17 5.62 12.51
N GLY A 50 -14.95 4.77 13.16
CA GLY A 50 -15.37 4.95 14.56
C GLY A 50 -16.14 6.25 14.76
N SER A 51 -15.69 7.10 15.70
CA SER A 51 -16.28 8.41 15.99
C SER A 51 -15.71 9.57 15.14
N SER A 52 -14.92 9.27 14.09
CA SER A 52 -14.36 10.31 13.23
C SER A 52 -15.47 11.07 12.50
N VAL A 53 -15.29 12.37 12.32
CA VAL A 53 -16.22 13.23 11.58
C VAL A 53 -16.10 12.94 10.08
N GLU A 54 -17.20 13.04 9.34
CA GLU A 54 -17.21 12.97 7.88
C GLU A 54 -16.15 13.91 7.27
N GLY A 55 -15.39 13.42 6.31
CA GLY A 55 -14.29 14.16 5.67
C GLY A 55 -12.99 14.18 6.46
N THR A 56 -12.92 13.58 7.66
CA THR A 56 -11.65 13.42 8.39
C THR A 56 -10.67 12.60 7.54
N THR A 57 -9.42 13.06 7.43
CA THR A 57 -8.36 12.36 6.71
C THR A 57 -7.36 11.73 7.66
N ARG A 58 -6.75 10.63 7.24
CA ARG A 58 -5.55 10.06 7.87
C ARG A 58 -4.49 9.78 6.83
N GLU A 59 -3.23 9.95 7.22
CA GLU A 59 -2.09 9.73 6.34
C GLU A 59 -1.27 8.53 6.80
N GLY A 60 -0.59 7.89 5.87
CA GLY A 60 0.35 6.80 6.12
C GLY A 60 1.10 6.44 4.85
N PHE A 61 1.65 5.23 4.82
CA PHE A 61 2.29 4.69 3.63
C PHE A 61 1.35 3.77 2.85
N SER A 62 1.45 3.76 1.52
CA SER A 62 0.67 2.85 0.67
C SER A 62 1.30 1.45 0.53
N SER A 63 2.47 1.23 1.12
CA SER A 63 3.19 -0.05 1.15
C SER A 63 4.03 -0.17 2.42
N GLU A 64 4.24 -1.40 2.91
CA GLU A 64 5.13 -1.70 4.05
C GLU A 64 6.59 -1.65 3.66
N THR A 65 6.88 -1.86 2.37
CA THR A 65 8.22 -1.80 1.81
C THR A 65 8.21 -1.05 0.49
N THR A 66 9.33 -0.39 0.19
CA THR A 66 9.61 0.10 -1.16
C THR A 66 10.92 -0.52 -1.64
N SER A 67 11.03 -0.77 -2.93
CA SER A 67 12.21 -1.36 -3.54
C SER A 67 13.11 -0.28 -4.13
N GLY A 68 14.43 -0.46 -3.93
CA GLY A 68 15.44 0.43 -4.49
C GLY A 68 15.57 1.75 -3.74
N ALA A 69 16.12 2.77 -4.40
CA ALA A 69 16.42 4.07 -3.80
C ALA A 69 15.20 5.00 -3.67
N LEU A 70 13.99 4.50 -3.96
CA LEU A 70 12.79 5.34 -3.99
C LEU A 70 12.30 5.62 -2.56
N PRO A 71 11.78 6.82 -2.29
CA PRO A 71 11.15 7.11 -1.02
C PRO A 71 9.87 6.30 -0.85
N CYS A 72 9.48 6.03 0.41
CA CYS A 72 8.24 5.35 0.72
C CYS A 72 7.02 6.17 0.24
N PRO A 73 6.14 5.58 -0.59
CA PRO A 73 4.99 6.30 -1.13
C PRO A 73 3.97 6.60 -0.02
N LYS A 74 3.61 7.87 0.11
CA LYS A 74 2.58 8.33 1.04
C LYS A 74 1.19 8.15 0.44
N ALA A 75 0.21 7.90 1.29
CA ALA A 75 -1.19 7.88 0.91
C ALA A 75 -2.11 8.41 2.01
N ILE A 76 -3.32 8.75 1.59
CA ILE A 76 -4.36 9.35 2.44
C ILE A 76 -5.61 8.51 2.33
N GLN A 77 -6.30 8.33 3.46
CA GLN A 77 -7.69 7.85 3.49
C GLN A 77 -8.60 8.92 4.07
N THR A 78 -9.83 8.97 3.56
CA THR A 78 -10.87 9.90 4.01
C THR A 78 -12.02 9.11 4.59
N CYS A 79 -12.52 9.51 5.75
CA CYS A 79 -13.73 8.93 6.34
C CYS A 79 -14.94 9.47 5.56
N THR A 80 -15.60 8.57 4.83
CA THR A 80 -16.80 8.87 4.06
C THR A 80 -17.88 7.84 4.37
N GLY A 81 -19.03 8.30 4.85
CA GLY A 81 -20.16 7.42 5.19
C GLY A 81 -19.82 6.41 6.30
N GLY A 82 -18.94 6.78 7.24
CA GLY A 82 -18.48 5.88 8.29
C GLY A 82 -17.48 4.81 7.81
N GLN A 83 -16.86 4.99 6.65
CA GLN A 83 -15.81 4.10 6.16
C GLN A 83 -14.57 4.87 5.71
N TRP A 84 -13.40 4.31 5.99
CA TRP A 84 -12.16 4.82 5.40
C TRP A 84 -12.12 4.48 3.90
N VAL A 85 -12.23 5.50 3.06
CA VAL A 85 -12.09 5.43 1.61
C VAL A 85 -10.67 5.81 1.21
N GLY A 86 -10.06 5.02 0.34
CA GLY A 86 -8.68 5.19 -0.12
C GLY A 86 -7.84 3.93 0.08
N PRO A 87 -6.56 3.94 -0.33
CA PRO A 87 -5.69 2.78 -0.24
C PRO A 87 -5.43 2.37 1.22
N LYS A 88 -5.12 1.10 1.44
CA LYS A 88 -4.68 0.62 2.75
C LYS A 88 -3.45 1.41 3.20
N LEU A 89 -3.48 1.88 4.45
CA LEU A 89 -2.37 2.60 5.05
C LEU A 89 -1.56 1.70 5.96
N TYR A 90 -0.25 1.92 5.94
CA TYR A 90 0.73 1.32 6.83
C TYR A 90 1.37 2.42 7.68
N TYR A 91 1.60 2.12 8.96
CA TYR A 91 2.21 3.06 9.91
C TYR A 91 3.70 3.23 9.65
N THR A 92 4.37 2.15 9.26
CA THR A 92 5.78 2.13 8.90
C THR A 92 5.95 1.72 7.45
N CYS A 93 6.98 2.26 6.81
CA CYS A 93 7.49 1.72 5.55
C CYS A 93 9.01 1.55 5.68
N ALA A 94 9.48 0.35 5.39
CA ALA A 94 10.90 0.04 5.33
C ALA A 94 11.41 0.25 3.90
N ASN A 95 12.55 0.93 3.77
CA ASN A 95 13.21 1.02 2.49
C ASN A 95 14.08 -0.23 2.30
N ASP A 96 13.72 -1.11 1.36
CA ASP A 96 14.51 -2.30 1.05
C ASP A 96 15.63 -1.91 0.08
N THR A 97 16.62 -1.22 0.63
CA THR A 97 17.83 -0.81 -0.10
C THR A 97 18.95 -1.81 0.18
N LYS A 98 19.61 -2.27 -0.88
CA LYS A 98 20.78 -3.16 -0.74
C LYS A 98 22.06 -2.37 -0.43
N SER A 99 22.91 -2.92 0.44
CA SER A 99 24.27 -2.44 0.70
C SER A 99 25.26 -2.91 -0.36
N CYS A 100 26.37 -2.19 -0.51
CA CYS A 100 27.49 -2.57 -1.39
C CYS A 100 28.56 -3.30 -0.57
N GLY A 101 28.21 -4.49 -0.07
CA GLY A 101 29.00 -5.19 0.94
C GLY A 101 28.83 -4.53 2.31
N PRO A 102 29.92 -4.02 2.95
CA PRO A 102 29.84 -3.37 4.25
C PRO A 102 29.32 -1.93 4.18
N THR A 103 29.26 -1.31 3.01
CA THR A 103 28.82 0.09 2.85
C THR A 103 27.31 0.19 2.64
N PRO A 104 26.57 0.87 3.54
CA PRO A 104 25.14 1.15 3.38
C PRO A 104 24.77 1.84 2.08
N HIS A 105 23.50 1.70 1.67
CA HIS A 105 22.93 2.49 0.58
C HIS A 105 23.01 3.99 0.90
N GLY A 106 23.36 4.80 -0.10
CA GLY A 106 23.48 6.25 0.01
C GLY A 106 24.86 6.72 0.47
N ASP A 107 25.66 5.84 1.05
CA ASP A 107 26.99 6.18 1.52
C ASP A 107 27.99 6.35 0.37
N VAL A 108 28.98 7.20 0.60
CA VAL A 108 30.02 7.57 -0.35
C VAL A 108 31.36 7.06 0.15
N VAL A 109 32.11 6.41 -0.73
CA VAL A 109 33.51 6.05 -0.50
C VAL A 109 34.39 7.01 -1.27
N ASN A 110 35.33 7.64 -0.56
CA ASN A 110 36.32 8.55 -1.11
C ASN A 110 37.68 7.84 -1.29
N GLY A 111 38.46 8.29 -2.27
CA GLY A 111 39.79 7.78 -2.54
C GLY A 111 40.43 8.56 -3.70
N PHE A 112 41.19 7.85 -4.53
CA PHE A 112 41.91 8.40 -5.67
C PHE A 112 41.65 7.59 -6.94
N ARG A 113 41.76 8.22 -8.12
CA ARG A 113 41.63 7.51 -9.42
C ARG A 113 42.80 6.58 -9.71
N HIS A 114 43.98 6.91 -9.18
CA HIS A 114 45.23 6.22 -9.46
C HIS A 114 46.02 6.03 -8.17
N ALA A 115 46.75 4.90 -8.06
CA ALA A 115 47.62 4.63 -6.93
C ALA A 115 48.91 5.47 -6.96
N THR A 116 49.26 6.02 -8.12
CA THR A 116 50.46 6.84 -8.32
C THR A 116 50.13 8.09 -9.12
N ALA A 117 50.58 9.24 -8.65
CA ALA A 117 50.54 10.51 -9.37
C ALA A 117 51.90 10.80 -10.01
N SER A 118 51.91 11.48 -11.16
CA SER A 118 53.16 11.91 -11.79
C SER A 118 53.93 12.88 -10.89
N LYS A 119 55.26 12.91 -11.04
CA LYS A 119 56.12 13.83 -10.28
C LYS A 119 55.68 15.29 -10.45
N GLY A 120 55.58 16.02 -9.34
CA GLY A 120 55.08 17.38 -9.25
C GLY A 120 53.58 17.53 -9.48
N LYS A 121 52.81 16.43 -9.50
CA LYS A 121 51.35 16.46 -9.64
C LYS A 121 50.66 15.88 -8.41
N PRO A 122 49.57 16.50 -7.94
CA PRO A 122 48.79 15.96 -6.83
C PRO A 122 48.01 14.72 -7.28
N CYS A 123 47.68 13.87 -6.31
CA CYS A 123 46.78 12.75 -6.49
C CYS A 123 45.36 13.21 -6.85
N GLU A 124 44.77 12.62 -7.89
CA GLU A 124 43.43 12.98 -8.35
C GLU A 124 42.38 12.32 -7.46
N PRO A 125 41.57 13.10 -6.72
CA PRO A 125 40.54 12.56 -5.85
C PRO A 125 39.43 11.91 -6.68
N ALA A 126 38.85 10.84 -6.14
CA ALA A 126 37.73 10.13 -6.71
C ALA A 126 36.76 9.72 -5.61
N PHE A 127 35.50 9.53 -5.98
CA PHE A 127 34.50 8.97 -5.09
C PHE A 127 33.54 8.08 -5.87
N LYS A 128 32.91 7.16 -5.14
CA LYS A 128 31.79 6.36 -5.65
C LYS A 128 30.72 6.24 -4.58
N THR A 129 29.47 6.19 -5.02
CA THR A 129 28.30 6.11 -4.14
C THR A 129 27.70 4.72 -4.22
N CYS A 130 27.32 4.15 -3.09
CA CYS A 130 26.56 2.92 -3.07
C CYS A 130 25.08 3.20 -3.35
N LEU A 131 24.59 2.79 -4.52
CA LEU A 131 23.20 2.92 -4.91
C LEU A 131 22.58 1.54 -5.11
N ASN A 132 21.85 1.11 -4.08
CA ASN A 132 21.02 -0.10 -4.08
C ASN A 132 21.81 -1.37 -4.45
N GLY A 133 22.94 -1.58 -3.76
CA GLY A 133 23.83 -2.71 -3.97
C GLY A 133 24.75 -2.57 -5.18
N ALA A 134 24.69 -1.47 -5.92
CA ALA A 134 25.59 -1.18 -7.03
C ALA A 134 26.45 0.06 -6.73
N TRP A 135 27.73 -0.01 -7.09
CA TRP A 135 28.60 1.17 -7.06
C TRP A 135 28.35 2.06 -8.26
N VAL A 136 28.14 3.36 -8.01
CA VAL A 136 28.01 4.38 -9.04
C VAL A 136 29.14 5.39 -8.89
N GLY A 137 29.93 5.56 -9.95
CA GLY A 137 31.12 6.40 -9.96
C GLY A 137 32.35 5.63 -10.45
N PRO A 138 33.50 6.31 -10.57
CA PRO A 138 34.77 5.67 -10.92
C PRO A 138 35.21 4.64 -9.86
N GLU A 139 36.10 3.72 -10.25
CA GLU A 139 36.85 2.94 -9.28
C GLU A 139 37.69 3.87 -8.40
N VAL A 140 37.76 3.55 -7.11
CA VAL A 140 38.48 4.34 -6.11
C VAL A 140 39.56 3.48 -5.46
N ILE A 141 40.75 4.03 -5.39
CA ILE A 141 41.92 3.43 -4.73
C ILE A 141 42.11 4.16 -3.39
N PRO A 142 42.32 3.44 -2.27
CA PRO A 142 42.33 4.05 -0.93
C PRO A 142 43.53 4.95 -0.66
N SER A 143 44.62 4.79 -1.42
CA SER A 143 45.84 5.57 -1.26
C SER A 143 46.42 5.95 -2.61
N CYS A 144 47.16 7.06 -2.62
CA CYS A 144 47.93 7.51 -3.75
C CYS A 144 49.27 8.09 -3.28
N ALA A 145 50.33 7.78 -4.01
CA ALA A 145 51.68 8.30 -3.77
C ALA A 145 52.21 9.02 -5.02
N GLU A 146 53.10 9.99 -4.83
CA GLU A 146 53.81 10.60 -5.94
C GLU A 146 54.87 9.63 -6.48
N ALA A 147 55.05 9.60 -7.81
CA ALA A 147 56.14 8.88 -8.43
C ALA A 147 57.52 9.45 -7.98
N PRO A 148 58.53 8.60 -7.77
CA PRO A 148 59.86 9.02 -7.34
C PRO A 148 60.55 10.03 -8.28
#